data_AF-A0A7C4NZH0-F1
#
_entry.id   AF-A0A7C4NZH0-F1
#
_cell.length_a   1.000
_cell.length_b   1.000
_cell.length_c   1.000
_cell.angle_alpha   90.00
_cell.angle_beta   90.00
_cell.angle_gamma   90.00
#
_symmetry.space_group_name_H-M   'P 1'
#
loop_
_entity.id
_entity.type
_entity.pdbx_description
1 polymer ?
#
loop_
_entity_poly.entity_id
_entity_poly.type
_entity_poly.pdbx_seq_one_letter_code
_entity_poly.pdbx_strand_id
1 'polypeptide(L)'
;MIIEMVCKFFGVPREDIFSSSRKKELTLVRQVTIYFLRNLLNKPLKEISSLFKKEHSTVIYNLKTFENKLKRDLGLKVKVDYLFKEISKELSSRRI
;
A
#
# COMPACT_ATOMS: atom_id res chain seq x y z
N MET A 1 9.96 -5.70 -4.91
CA MET A 1 9.25 -4.94 -5.97
C MET A 1 8.24 -3.93 -5.43
N ILE A 2 6.92 -4.16 -5.37
CA ILE A 2 5.97 -3.08 -4.99
C ILE A 2 6.18 -2.58 -3.56
N ILE A 3 6.26 -3.52 -2.62
CA ILE A 3 6.46 -3.20 -1.20
C ILE A 3 7.72 -2.33 -1.02
N GLU A 4 8.81 -2.68 -1.71
CA GLU A 4 10.07 -1.93 -1.65
C GLU A 4 9.95 -0.56 -2.30
N MET A 5 9.26 -0.43 -3.44
CA MET A 5 9.03 0.87 -4.08
C MET A 5 8.24 1.80 -3.15
N VAL A 6 7.19 1.28 -2.51
CA VAL A 6 6.39 2.05 -1.55
C VAL A 6 7.25 2.43 -0.34
N CYS A 7 7.95 1.47 0.28
CA CYS A 7 8.87 1.72 1.39
C CYS A 7 9.92 2.79 1.07
N LYS A 8 10.57 2.70 -0.10
CA LYS A 8 11.56 3.69 -0.56
C LYS A 8 10.95 5.07 -0.75
N PHE A 9 9.77 5.16 -1.37
CA PHE A 9 9.09 6.44 -1.59
C PHE A 9 8.73 7.16 -0.28
N PHE A 10 8.33 6.41 0.75
CA PHE A 10 7.98 6.97 2.06
C PHE A 10 9.13 7.00 3.07
N GLY A 11 10.32 6.53 2.70
CA GLY A 11 11.49 6.49 3.58
C GLY A 11 11.34 5.56 4.79
N VAL A 12 10.59 4.46 4.63
CA VAL A 12 10.30 3.51 5.73
C VAL A 12 10.98 2.17 5.50
N PRO A 13 11.66 1.59 6.51
CA PRO A 13 12.23 0.25 6.43
C PRO A 13 11.17 -0.81 6.11
N ARG A 14 11.54 -1.81 5.32
CA ARG A 14 10.60 -2.86 4.91
C ARG A 14 10.12 -3.68 6.11
N GLU A 15 10.96 -4.00 7.09
CA GLU A 15 10.52 -4.73 8.29
C GLU A 15 9.44 -3.97 9.09
N ASP A 16 9.50 -2.64 9.11
CA ASP A 16 8.61 -1.83 9.96
C ASP A 16 7.16 -1.88 9.50
N ILE A 17 6.91 -2.06 8.21
CA ILE A 17 5.53 -2.18 7.69
C ILE A 17 4.91 -3.52 8.09
N PHE A 18 5.68 -4.53 8.46
CA PHE A 18 5.16 -5.82 8.95
C PHE A 18 5.05 -5.87 10.47
N SER A 19 5.58 -4.87 11.17
CA SER A 19 5.47 -4.75 12.62
C SER A 19 4.03 -4.45 13.09
N SER A 20 3.79 -4.67 14.39
CA SER A 20 2.54 -4.28 15.07
C SER A 20 2.44 -2.78 15.37
N SER A 21 3.48 -1.99 15.05
CA SER A 21 3.56 -0.57 15.39
C SER A 21 2.45 0.24 14.74
N ARG A 22 1.74 1.04 15.55
CA ARG A 22 0.63 1.90 15.10
C ARG A 22 1.07 3.33 14.80
N LYS A 23 2.37 3.58 14.64
CA LYS A 23 2.87 4.89 14.18
C LYS A 23 2.11 5.31 12.92
N LYS A 24 1.70 6.58 12.87
CA LYS A 24 0.85 7.12 11.79
C LYS A 24 1.49 6.92 10.42
N GLU A 25 2.80 7.13 10.32
CA GLU A 25 3.58 6.90 9.09
C GLU A 25 3.52 5.44 8.63
N LEU A 26 3.79 4.49 9.51
CA LEU A 26 3.79 3.06 9.17
C LEU A 26 2.40 2.57 8.79
N THR A 27 1.37 3.08 9.48
CA THR A 27 -0.02 2.77 9.16
C THR A 27 -0.39 3.28 7.77
N LEU A 28 0.02 4.50 7.42
CA LEU A 28 -0.18 5.06 6.08
C LEU A 28 0.54 4.22 5.02
N VAL A 29 1.81 3.89 5.22
CA VAL A 29 2.60 3.09 4.27
C VAL A 29 2.00 1.70 4.07
N ARG A 30 1.53 1.04 5.14
CA ARG A 30 0.80 -0.23 5.03
C ARG A 30 -0.48 -0.08 4.23
N GLN A 31 -1.27 0.97 4.49
CA GLN A 31 -2.51 1.23 3.78
C GLN A 31 -2.29 1.45 2.28
N VAL A 32 -1.29 2.26 1.92
CA VAL A 32 -0.88 2.47 0.52
C VAL A 32 -0.47 1.14 -0.12
N THR A 33 0.33 0.35 0.58
CA THR A 33 0.79 -0.96 0.08
C THR A 33 -0.38 -1.91 -0.15
N ILE A 34 -1.28 -2.05 0.83
CA ILE A 34 -2.50 -2.88 0.74
C ILE A 34 -3.37 -2.43 -0.44
N TYR A 35 -3.55 -1.12 -0.60
CA TYR A 35 -4.32 -0.53 -1.69
C TYR A 35 -3.74 -0.92 -3.06
N PHE A 36 -2.42 -0.83 -3.26
CA PHE A 36 -1.80 -1.25 -4.52
C PHE A 36 -1.86 -2.75 -4.74
N LEU A 37 -1.57 -3.58 -3.72
CA LEU A 37 -1.69 -5.02 -3.86
C LEU A 37 -3.11 -5.45 -4.26
N ARG A 38 -4.13 -4.78 -3.70
CA ARG A 38 -5.53 -5.07 -4.03
C ARG A 38 -5.94 -4.56 -5.42
N ASN A 39 -5.64 -3.29 -5.73
CA ASN A 39 -6.22 -2.61 -6.90
C ASN A 39 -5.35 -2.69 -8.16
N LEU A 40 -4.02 -2.84 -8.02
CA LEU A 40 -3.11 -3.00 -9.16
C LEU A 40 -2.85 -4.46 -9.49
N LEU A 41 -2.62 -5.28 -8.47
CA LEU A 41 -2.24 -6.68 -8.66
C LEU A 41 -3.41 -7.66 -8.49
N ASN A 42 -4.61 -7.17 -8.21
CA ASN A 42 -5.79 -7.99 -7.96
C ASN A 42 -5.56 -9.10 -6.91
N LYS A 43 -4.68 -8.88 -5.93
CA LYS A 43 -4.37 -9.91 -4.93
C LYS A 43 -5.61 -10.24 -4.10
N PRO A 44 -5.85 -11.53 -3.81
CA PRO A 44 -6.93 -11.94 -2.92
C PRO A 44 -6.74 -11.38 -1.52
N LEU A 45 -7.84 -11.07 -0.82
CA LEU A 45 -7.79 -10.62 0.58
C LEU A 45 -7.04 -11.61 1.48
N LYS A 46 -7.15 -12.92 1.21
CA LYS A 46 -6.45 -13.99 1.94
C LYS A 46 -4.92 -13.89 1.83
N GLU A 47 -4.43 -13.49 0.64
CA GLU A 47 -2.99 -13.34 0.43
C GLU A 47 -2.48 -12.09 1.16
N ILE A 48 -3.23 -10.99 1.09
CA ILE A 48 -2.90 -9.74 1.77
C ILE A 48 -2.97 -9.91 3.29
N SER A 49 -4.01 -10.58 3.80
CA SER A 49 -4.19 -10.86 5.24
C SER A 49 -3.04 -11.68 5.79
N SER A 50 -2.64 -12.74 5.08
CA SER A 50 -1.48 -13.57 5.42
C SER A 50 -0.18 -12.76 5.41
N LEU A 51 0.06 -11.96 4.36
CA LEU A 51 1.26 -11.15 4.20
C LEU A 51 1.47 -10.15 5.35
N PHE A 52 0.40 -9.51 5.83
CA PHE A 52 0.47 -8.54 6.93
C PHE A 52 0.18 -9.14 8.31
N LYS A 53 -0.10 -10.45 8.40
CA LYS A 53 -0.55 -11.14 9.61
C LYS A 53 -1.73 -10.40 10.27
N LYS A 54 -2.74 -10.04 9.46
CA LYS A 54 -3.94 -9.31 9.88
C LYS A 54 -5.20 -10.06 9.49
N GLU A 55 -6.26 -9.88 10.26
CA GLU A 55 -7.59 -10.39 9.91
C GLU A 55 -8.13 -9.77 8.60
N HIS A 56 -8.98 -10.51 7.89
CA HIS A 56 -9.64 -10.03 6.66
C HIS A 56 -10.38 -8.71 6.90
N SER A 57 -11.10 -8.62 8.02
CA SER A 57 -11.81 -7.40 8.45
C SER A 57 -10.87 -6.21 8.62
N THR A 58 -9.66 -6.44 9.12
CA THR A 58 -8.62 -5.41 9.26
C THR A 58 -8.13 -4.92 7.90
N VAL A 59 -7.92 -5.82 6.94
CA VAL A 59 -7.52 -5.43 5.57
C VAL A 59 -8.61 -4.60 4.91
N ILE A 60 -9.87 -5.01 5.03
CA ILE A 60 -11.04 -4.28 4.49
C ILE A 60 -11.15 -2.89 5.13
N TYR A 61 -11.02 -2.81 6.45
CA TYR A 61 -11.04 -1.53 7.17
C TYR A 61 -9.92 -0.60 6.69
N ASN A 62 -8.70 -1.12 6.50
CA ASN A 62 -7.57 -0.33 6.00
C ASN A 62 -7.81 0.19 4.59
N LEU A 63 -8.38 -0.62 3.68
CA LEU A 63 -8.76 -0.18 2.34
C LEU A 63 -9.79 0.95 2.39
N LYS A 64 -10.90 0.75 3.10
CA LYS A 64 -11.99 1.72 3.19
C LYS A 64 -11.54 3.05 3.81
N THR A 65 -10.76 2.99 4.88
CA THR A 65 -10.25 4.21 5.55
C THR A 65 -9.25 4.96 4.67
N PHE A 66 -8.38 4.23 3.96
CA PHE A 66 -7.42 4.83 3.05
C PHE A 66 -8.09 5.47 1.83
N GLU A 67 -9.08 4.82 1.22
CA GLU A 67 -9.86 5.40 0.13
C GLU A 67 -10.58 6.68 0.54
N ASN A 68 -11.15 6.70 1.74
CA ASN A 68 -11.74 7.94 2.29
C ASN A 68 -10.69 9.02 2.54
N LYS A 69 -9.48 8.64 2.94
CA LYS A 69 -8.37 9.59 3.11
C LYS A 69 -7.93 10.19 1.78
N LEU A 70 -7.81 9.38 0.73
CA LEU A 70 -7.50 9.84 -0.63
C LEU A 70 -8.52 10.83 -1.18
N LYS A 71 -9.81 10.67 -0.84
CA LYS A 71 -10.87 11.61 -1.24
C LYS A 71 -10.78 12.96 -0.55
N ARG A 72 -10.20 13.01 0.66
CA ARG A 72 -10.17 14.21 1.52
C ARG A 72 -8.83 14.95 1.48
N ASP A 73 -7.76 14.25 1.15
CA ASP A 73 -6.40 14.78 1.17
C ASP A 73 -5.82 14.78 -0.26
N LEU A 74 -5.93 15.93 -0.92
CA LEU A 74 -5.42 16.14 -2.29
C LEU A 74 -3.90 15.95 -2.34
N GLY A 75 -3.16 16.36 -1.31
CA GLY A 75 -1.70 16.21 -1.27
C GLY A 75 -1.29 14.74 -1.22
N LEU A 76 -1.98 13.94 -0.40
CA LEU A 76 -1.80 12.50 -0.38
C LEU A 76 -2.20 11.87 -1.72
N LYS A 77 -3.32 12.29 -2.30
CA LYS A 77 -3.79 11.79 -3.59
C LYS A 77 -2.75 12.01 -4.68
N VAL A 78 -2.18 13.21 -4.80
CA VAL A 78 -1.12 13.52 -5.78
C VAL A 78 0.09 12.60 -5.59
N LYS A 79 0.54 12.40 -4.34
CA LYS A 79 1.68 11.50 -4.04
C LYS A 79 1.39 10.05 -4.44
N VAL A 80 0.19 9.56 -4.15
CA VAL A 80 -0.23 8.18 -4.45
C VAL A 80 -0.43 7.98 -5.95
N ASP A 81 -1.03 8.95 -6.64
CA ASP A 81 -1.21 8.92 -8.09
C ASP A 81 0.15 8.97 -8.83
N TYR A 82 1.14 9.72 -8.31
CA TYR A 82 2.51 9.68 -8.80
C TYR A 82 3.13 8.28 -8.62
N LEU A 83 3.09 7.74 -7.39
CA LEU A 83 3.66 6.43 -7.10
C LEU A 83 2.98 5.30 -7.90
N PHE A 84 1.67 5.42 -8.16
CA PHE A 84 0.92 4.51 -9.02
C PHE A 84 1.48 4.49 -10.44
N LYS A 85 1.82 5.65 -11.02
CA LYS A 85 2.43 5.75 -12.36
C LYS A 85 3.79 5.07 -12.39
N GLU A 86 4.63 5.32 -11.39
CA GLU A 86 5.96 4.71 -11.28
C GLU A 86 5.87 3.18 -11.18
N ILE A 87 4.97 2.65 -10.33
CA ILE A 87 4.76 1.21 -10.20
C ILE A 87 4.23 0.60 -11.50
N SER A 88 3.29 1.26 -12.17
CA SER A 88 2.72 0.76 -13.43
C SER A 88 3.74 0.70 -14.54
N LYS A 89 4.63 1.71 -14.63
CA LYS A 89 5.76 1.73 -15.57
C LYS A 89 6.71 0.57 -15.30
N GLU A 90 7.10 0.35 -14.05
CA GLU A 90 7.97 -0.76 -13.65
C GLU A 90 7.37 -2.14 -13.98
N LEU A 91 6.07 -2.34 -13.75
CA LEU A 91 5.38 -3.60 -14.08
C LEU A 91 5.33 -3.85 -15.58
N SER A 92 5.22 -2.78 -16.38
CA SER A 92 5.18 -2.88 -17.84
C SER A 92 6.56 -3.20 -18.41
N SER A 93 7.62 -2.58 -17.87
CA SER A 93 9.02 -2.84 -18.26
C SER A 93 9.50 -4.27 -17.97
N ARG A 94 8.91 -4.96 -16.99
CA ARG A 94 9.27 -6.33 -16.61
C ARG A 94 8.52 -7.42 -17.37
N ARG A 95 7.58 -7.04 -18.24
CA ARG A 95 6.77 -7.98 -19.03
C ARG A 95 7.40 -8.30 -20.40
N ILE A 96 8.67 -7.95 -20.58
CA ILE A 96 9.51 -8.29 -21.74
C ILE A 96 10.44 -9.43 -21.35
#